data_AF-A0A2M7J0Z1-F1
#
_entry.id   AF-A0A2M7J0Z1-F1
#
_cell.length_a   1.000
_cell.length_b   1.000
_cell.length_c   1.000
_cell.angle_alpha   90.00
_cell.angle_beta   90.00
_cell.angle_gamma   90.00
#
_symmetry.space_group_name_H-M   'P 1'
#
loop_
_entity.id
_entity.type
_entity.pdbx_description
1 polymer ?
#
loop_
_entity_poly.entity_id
_entity_poly.type
_entity_poly.pdbx_seq_one_letter_code
_entity_poly.pdbx_strand_id
1 'polypeptide(L)'
;MKNPCAQFTVIDGGKEELECKKHSLFNQPWVFSFDEFEQLCEQFDVPRAEAFDLQLKCIQHKAKTNSEAAAVFAVMSGTKKASDAIAQLRRNRFRLETSLPLSLPQSSQPNDEADV
;
A
#
# COMPACT_ATOMS: atom_id res chain seq x y z
N MET A 1 24.39 -57.42 -26.96
CA MET A 1 23.54 -56.26 -27.28
C MET A 1 22.65 -55.95 -26.09
N LYS A 2 22.80 -54.77 -25.49
CA LYS A 2 21.76 -53.97 -24.80
C LYS A 2 22.49 -52.81 -24.11
N ASN A 3 22.55 -51.67 -24.78
CA ASN A 3 22.97 -50.43 -24.13
C ASN A 3 21.80 -49.97 -23.23
N PRO A 4 22.03 -49.59 -21.96
CA PRO A 4 20.98 -49.00 -21.15
C PRO A 4 20.58 -47.67 -21.79
N CYS A 5 19.32 -47.59 -22.20
CA CYS A 5 18.71 -46.37 -22.69
C CYS A 5 18.70 -45.38 -21.52
N ALA A 6 19.55 -44.36 -21.59
CA ALA A 6 19.56 -43.27 -20.63
C ALA A 6 18.18 -42.60 -20.69
N GLN A 7 17.43 -42.74 -19.61
CA GLN A 7 16.15 -42.07 -19.45
C GLN A 7 16.47 -40.59 -19.23
N PHE A 8 16.29 -39.78 -20.27
CA PHE A 8 16.41 -38.34 -20.15
C PHE A 8 15.28 -37.84 -19.25
N THR A 9 15.62 -37.53 -18.00
CA THR A 9 14.72 -36.77 -17.13
C THR A 9 14.64 -35.37 -17.70
N VAL A 10 13.59 -35.10 -18.47
CA VAL A 10 13.25 -33.74 -18.89
C VAL A 10 12.84 -33.01 -17.62
N ILE A 11 13.74 -32.16 -17.12
CA ILE A 11 13.37 -31.17 -16.10
C ILE A 11 12.56 -30.12 -16.88
N ASP A 12 11.25 -30.06 -16.65
CA ASP A 12 10.34 -29.04 -17.20
C ASP A 12 10.65 -27.65 -16.58
N GLY A 13 11.88 -27.16 -16.76
CA GLY A 13 12.41 -25.95 -16.11
C GLY A 13 12.16 -24.66 -16.87
N GLY A 14 11.31 -24.66 -17.89
CA GLY A 14 11.19 -23.51 -18.80
C GLY A 14 10.17 -22.47 -18.33
N LYS A 15 8.92 -22.88 -18.22
CA LYS A 15 7.78 -21.96 -18.17
C LYS A 15 6.86 -22.21 -16.98
N GLU A 16 6.50 -23.46 -16.71
CA GLU A 16 5.61 -23.78 -15.59
C GLU A 16 6.28 -23.55 -14.23
N GLU A 17 7.57 -23.84 -14.10
CA GLU A 17 8.32 -23.52 -12.89
C GLU A 17 8.40 -22.00 -12.65
N LEU A 18 8.56 -21.23 -13.73
CA LEU A 18 8.65 -19.77 -13.68
C LEU A 18 7.29 -19.14 -13.33
N GLU A 19 6.19 -19.64 -13.88
CA GLU A 19 4.82 -19.26 -13.53
C GLU A 19 4.47 -19.65 -12.08
N CYS A 20 4.89 -20.83 -11.61
CA CYS A 20 4.71 -21.24 -10.21
C CYS A 20 5.46 -20.31 -9.25
N LYS A 21 6.68 -19.90 -9.61
CA LYS A 21 7.48 -18.96 -8.83
C LYS A 21 6.87 -17.56 -8.85
N LYS A 22 6.43 -17.08 -10.01
CA LYS A 22 5.68 -15.83 -10.17
C LYS A 22 4.44 -15.82 -9.26
N HIS A 23 3.63 -16.88 -9.33
CA HIS A 23 2.43 -17.01 -8.51
C HIS A 23 2.76 -17.00 -7.01
N SER A 24 3.81 -17.70 -6.59
CA SER A 24 4.22 -17.76 -5.18
C SER A 24 4.69 -16.39 -4.66
N LEU A 25 5.45 -15.64 -5.46
CA LEU A 25 5.94 -14.31 -5.10
C LEU A 25 4.79 -13.30 -5.05
N PHE A 26 3.94 -13.25 -6.07
CA PHE A 26 2.85 -12.27 -6.18
C PHE A 26 1.56 -12.66 -5.44
N ASN A 27 1.56 -13.75 -4.66
CA ASN A 27 0.44 -14.06 -3.76
C ASN A 27 0.34 -13.05 -2.60
N GLN A 28 1.47 -12.49 -2.17
CA GLN A 28 1.54 -11.47 -1.12
C GLN A 28 2.40 -10.28 -1.55
N PRO A 29 1.94 -9.49 -2.54
CA PRO A 29 2.75 -8.44 -3.15
C PRO A 29 3.08 -7.29 -2.17
N TRP A 30 2.36 -7.18 -1.04
CA TRP A 30 2.60 -6.17 0.00
C TRP A 30 3.79 -6.45 0.92
N VAL A 31 4.43 -7.62 0.80
CA VAL A 31 5.62 -7.98 1.59
C VAL A 31 6.87 -7.28 1.06
N PHE A 32 6.89 -6.95 -0.22
CA PHE A 32 8.00 -6.29 -0.88
C PHE A 32 7.95 -4.77 -0.70
N SER A 33 9.12 -4.14 -0.68
CA SER A 33 9.22 -2.69 -0.89
C SER A 33 8.78 -2.32 -2.31
N PHE A 34 8.57 -1.02 -2.55
CA PHE A 34 8.16 -0.53 -3.87
C PHE A 34 9.21 -0.87 -4.95
N ASP A 35 10.48 -0.61 -4.67
CA ASP A 35 11.58 -0.84 -5.61
C ASP A 35 11.76 -2.35 -5.90
N GLU A 36 11.68 -3.20 -4.86
CA GLU A 36 11.74 -4.65 -5.03
C GLU A 36 10.56 -5.18 -5.86
N PHE A 37 9.35 -4.65 -5.62
CA PHE A 37 8.17 -5.03 -6.38
C PHE A 37 8.29 -4.64 -7.87
N GLU A 38 8.81 -3.45 -8.17
CA GLU A 38 9.03 -2.98 -9.53
C GLU A 38 10.07 -3.84 -10.26
N GLN A 39 11.19 -4.14 -9.61
CA GLN A 39 12.21 -5.04 -10.13
C GLN A 39 11.68 -6.47 -10.38
N LEU A 40 10.83 -6.99 -9.49
CA LEU A 40 10.17 -8.28 -9.70
C LEU A 40 9.21 -8.24 -10.88
N CYS A 41 8.47 -7.15 -11.07
CA CYS A 41 7.59 -7.00 -12.23
C CYS A 41 8.38 -7.02 -13.54
N GLU A 42 9.53 -6.33 -13.59
CA GLU A 42 10.43 -6.35 -14.74
C GLU A 42 11.05 -7.74 -14.97
N GLN A 43 11.52 -8.40 -13.92
CA GLN A 43 12.18 -9.71 -14.02
C GLN A 43 11.25 -10.81 -14.54
N PHE A 44 9.96 -10.72 -14.22
CA PHE A 44 8.95 -11.70 -14.63
C PHE A 44 8.12 -11.24 -15.84
N ASP A 45 8.55 -10.19 -16.54
CA ASP A 45 7.85 -9.60 -17.70
C ASP A 45 6.35 -9.39 -17.43
N VAL A 46 6.02 -8.90 -16.22
CA VAL A 46 4.63 -8.74 -15.78
C VAL A 46 3.96 -7.66 -16.63
N PRO A 47 2.84 -7.97 -17.32
CA PRO A 47 2.11 -6.97 -18.08
C PRO A 47 1.69 -5.80 -17.20
N ARG A 48 1.71 -4.59 -17.77
CA ARG A 48 1.35 -3.37 -17.03
C ARG A 48 -0.02 -3.45 -16.33
N ALA A 49 -0.99 -4.09 -16.96
CA ALA A 49 -2.32 -4.29 -16.37
C ALA A 49 -2.26 -5.18 -15.13
N GLU A 50 -1.50 -6.28 -15.17
CA GLU A 50 -1.32 -7.18 -14.04
C GLU A 50 -0.51 -6.50 -12.91
N ALA A 51 0.53 -5.75 -13.26
CA ALA A 51 1.30 -4.98 -12.29
C ALA A 51 0.41 -3.94 -11.56
N PHE A 52 -0.51 -3.29 -12.28
CA PHE A 52 -1.48 -2.37 -11.69
C PHE A 52 -2.42 -3.10 -10.72
N ASP A 53 -2.95 -4.26 -11.09
CA ASP A 53 -3.82 -5.06 -10.20
C ASP A 53 -3.09 -5.50 -8.93
N LEU A 54 -1.82 -5.88 -9.05
CA LEU A 54 -0.96 -6.25 -7.93
C LEU A 54 -0.67 -5.05 -7.01
N GLN A 55 -0.37 -3.88 -7.57
CA GLN A 55 -0.23 -2.63 -6.80
C GLN A 55 -1.53 -2.26 -6.09
N LEU A 56 -2.68 -2.45 -6.74
CA LEU A 56 -3.98 -2.18 -6.13
C LEU A 56 -4.22 -3.09 -4.92
N LYS A 57 -3.82 -4.37 -4.97
CA LYS A 57 -3.84 -5.27 -3.80
C LYS A 57 -2.93 -4.79 -2.67
N CYS A 58 -1.74 -4.26 -2.98
CA CYS A 58 -0.86 -3.67 -1.98
C CYS A 58 -1.51 -2.49 -1.26
N ILE A 59 -2.14 -1.59 -2.02
CA ILE A 59 -2.84 -0.42 -1.47
C ILE A 59 -4.07 -0.89 -0.67
N GLN A 60 -4.82 -1.87 -1.15
CA GLN A 60 -5.95 -2.46 -0.42
C GLN A 60 -5.51 -3.04 0.94
N HIS A 61 -4.36 -3.70 0.98
CA HIS A 61 -3.81 -4.21 2.24
C HIS A 61 -3.49 -3.06 3.21
N LYS A 62 -2.80 -2.01 2.74
CA LYS A 62 -2.47 -0.81 3.54
C LYS A 62 -3.70 -0.01 3.95
N ALA A 63 -4.77 -0.02 3.16
CA ALA A 63 -6.03 0.68 3.45
C ALA A 63 -6.70 0.20 4.75
N LYS A 64 -6.39 -1.02 5.22
CA LYS A 64 -6.93 -1.54 6.48
C LYS A 64 -6.45 -0.77 7.72
N THR A 65 -5.26 -0.17 7.65
CA THR A 65 -4.63 0.51 8.79
C THR A 65 -4.38 1.99 8.52
N ASN A 66 -4.37 2.43 7.26
CA ASN A 66 -4.09 3.80 6.86
C ASN A 66 -5.27 4.42 6.09
N SER A 67 -5.77 5.55 6.59
CA SER A 67 -6.91 6.28 6.02
C SER A 67 -6.60 6.98 4.70
N GLU A 68 -5.35 7.38 4.48
CA GLU A 68 -4.87 7.91 3.20
C GLU A 68 -4.81 6.81 2.15
N ALA A 69 -4.28 5.64 2.52
CA ALA A 69 -4.27 4.48 1.63
C ALA A 69 -5.70 4.03 1.28
N ALA A 70 -6.65 4.11 2.22
CA ALA A 70 -8.06 3.84 1.96
C ALA A 70 -8.69 4.85 1.00
N ALA A 71 -8.33 6.13 1.10
CA ALA A 71 -8.78 7.15 0.17
C ALA A 71 -8.21 6.91 -1.25
N VAL A 72 -6.91 6.62 -1.36
CA VAL A 72 -6.26 6.29 -2.63
C VAL A 72 -6.87 5.05 -3.26
N PHE A 73 -7.09 3.98 -2.49
CA PHE A 73 -7.76 2.76 -2.95
C PHE A 73 -9.15 3.05 -3.51
N ALA A 74 -9.94 3.88 -2.82
CA ALA A 74 -11.30 4.22 -3.27
C ALA A 74 -11.30 4.97 -4.61
N VAL A 75 -10.29 5.81 -4.86
CA VAL A 75 -10.13 6.52 -6.13
C VAL A 75 -9.69 5.55 -7.24
N MET A 76 -8.66 4.74 -6.98
CA MET A 76 -8.11 3.82 -7.99
C MET A 76 -9.07 2.68 -8.36
N SER A 77 -9.90 2.23 -7.41
CA SER A 77 -10.98 1.26 -7.66
C SER A 77 -12.21 1.86 -8.36
N GLY A 78 -12.25 3.18 -8.57
CA GLY A 78 -13.39 3.87 -9.18
C GLY A 78 -14.63 3.99 -8.28
N THR A 79 -14.53 3.60 -7.00
CA THR A 79 -15.66 3.66 -6.05
C THR A 79 -15.95 5.07 -5.56
N LYS A 80 -14.96 5.97 -5.60
CA LYS A 80 -15.12 7.39 -5.24
C LYS A 80 -14.39 8.29 -6.23
N LYS A 81 -14.93 9.50 -6.43
CA LYS A 81 -14.20 10.56 -7.14
C LYS A 81 -13.05 11.08 -6.28
N ALA A 82 -11.95 11.45 -6.93
CA ALA A 82 -10.78 12.01 -6.26
C ALA A 82 -11.11 13.26 -5.43
N SER A 83 -12.01 14.11 -5.92
CA SER A 83 -12.50 15.30 -5.20
C SER A 83 -13.08 14.95 -3.83
N ASP A 84 -13.89 13.89 -3.77
CA ASP A 84 -14.63 13.50 -2.59
C ASP A 84 -13.70 12.83 -1.58
N ALA A 85 -12.76 12.02 -2.06
CA ALA A 85 -11.70 11.42 -1.25
C ALA A 85 -10.80 12.48 -0.60
N ILE A 86 -10.36 13.50 -1.36
CA ILE A 86 -9.56 14.61 -0.85
C ILE A 86 -10.36 15.42 0.19
N ALA A 87 -11.63 15.71 -0.08
CA ALA A 87 -12.49 16.42 0.87
C ALA A 87 -12.68 15.64 2.17
N GLN A 88 -12.80 14.31 2.10
CA GLN A 88 -12.87 13.45 3.29
C GLN A 88 -11.54 13.46 4.07
N LEU A 89 -10.40 13.41 3.38
CA LEU A 89 -9.08 13.48 4.00
C LEU A 89 -8.88 14.79 4.79
N ARG A 90 -9.25 15.92 4.18
CA ARG A 90 -9.17 17.25 4.83
C ARG A 90 -10.01 17.33 6.10
N ARG A 91 -11.24 16.79 6.08
CA ARG A 91 -12.11 16.74 7.26
C ARG A 91 -11.52 15.88 8.39
N ASN A 92 -10.91 14.76 8.04
CA ASN A 92 -10.27 13.88 9.02
C ASN A 92 -9.02 14.51 9.64
N ARG A 93 -8.20 15.21 8.84
CA ARG A 93 -7.04 15.96 9.33
C ARG A 93 -7.46 17.10 10.28
N PHE A 94 -8.50 17.85 9.91
CA PHE A 94 -9.04 18.91 10.75
C PHE A 94 -9.53 18.36 12.11
N ARG A 95 -10.24 17.21 12.11
CA ARG A 95 -10.67 16.55 13.35
C ARG A 95 -9.51 16.15 14.25
N LEU A 96 -8.41 15.65 13.67
CA LEU A 96 -7.21 15.29 14.42
C LEU A 96 -6.57 16.52 15.08
N GLU A 97 -6.41 17.62 14.33
CA GLU A 97 -5.82 18.88 14.83
C GLU A 97 -6.66 19.50 15.96
N THR A 98 -7.99 19.40 15.90
CA THR A 98 -8.88 19.91 16.96
C THR A 98 -9.01 19.01 18.19
N SER A 99 -8.46 17.79 18.15
CA SER A 99 -8.53 16.82 19.26
C SER A 99 -7.41 16.96 20.29
N LEU A 100 -6.44 17.84 20.06
CA LEU A 100 -5.55 18.33 21.11
C LEU A 100 -6.39 19.09 22.16
N PRO A 101 -6.28 18.78 23.46
CA PRO A 101 -6.99 19.54 24.47
C PRO A 101 -6.53 20.99 24.38
N LEU A 102 -7.49 21.87 24.11
CA LEU A 102 -7.30 23.32 24.16
C LEU A 102 -6.87 23.64 25.61
N SER A 103 -5.57 23.81 25.85
CA SER A 103 -5.14 24.53 27.04
C SER A 103 -5.67 25.95 26.87
N LEU A 104 -6.75 26.26 27.59
CA LEU A 104 -7.31 27.59 27.68
C LEU A 104 -6.17 28.57 28.02
N PRO A 105 -6.02 29.68 27.29
CA PRO A 105 -5.07 30.71 27.70
C PRO A 105 -5.50 31.21 29.09
N GLN A 106 -4.69 30.94 30.11
CA GLN A 106 -4.85 31.55 31.43
C GLN A 106 -4.74 33.06 31.26
N SER A 107 -5.88 33.75 31.41
CA SER A 107 -5.95 35.19 31.49
C SER A 107 -5.20 35.66 32.73
N SER A 108 -3.97 36.11 32.55
CA SER A 108 -3.23 36.85 33.56
C SER A 108 -3.82 38.26 33.65
N GLN A 109 -4.81 38.47 34.52
CA GLN A 109 -5.12 39.84 34.94
C GLN A 109 -4.03 40.29 35.93
N PRO A 110 -3.44 41.48 35.75
CA PRO A 110 -2.62 42.10 36.79
C PRO A 110 -3.54 42.60 37.90
N ASN A 111 -3.28 42.20 39.14
CA ASN A 111 -3.90 42.82 40.32
C ASN A 111 -3.32 44.24 40.45
N ASP A 112 -4.16 45.24 40.21
CA ASP A 112 -3.98 46.58 40.78
C ASP A 112 -4.27 46.48 42.27
N GLU A 113 -3.24 46.32 43.11
CA GLU A 113 -3.32 46.71 44.51
C GLU A 113 -2.75 48.11 44.65
N ALA A 114 -3.66 49.05 44.87
CA ALA A 114 -3.40 50.45 45.15
C ALA A 114 -2.79 50.62 46.56
N ASP A 115 -1.81 51.50 46.65
CA ASP A 115 -1.33 52.17 47.85
C ASP A 115 -2.50 52.66 48.73
N VAL A 116 -2.53 52.28 50.02
CA VAL A 116 -2.74 53.17 51.20
C VAL A 116 -2.06 52.56 52.43
#